data_AF-A0A418ST50-F1
#
_entry.id   AF-A0A418ST50-F1
#
_cell.length_a   1.000
_cell.length_b   1.000
_cell.length_c   1.000
_cell.angle_alpha   90.00
_cell.angle_beta   90.00
_cell.angle_gamma   90.00
#
_symmetry.space_group_name_H-M   'P 1'
#
loop_
_entity.id
_entity.type
_entity.pdbx_description
1 polymer ?
#
loop_
_entity_poly.entity_id
_entity_poly.type
_entity_poly.pdbx_seq_one_letter_code
_entity_poly.pdbx_strand_id
1 'polypeptide(L)'
;MRSVIYDGDDLCILLSSHGADKGVITFGSWLRQPLQDRPATAAKGFGDGVFVNRGVDELHIVPRRNHWYQSAEMAEAERLARSFASSRKVVTYGSSMGGYGAALMSAQLGVPAVALAPQFSLDAGIVPWETRWREDVRMIENFDTDAMTRRGPASGYLFYDPFTALDAKQANLFRGCSNLTFVPCPFSGHATSSLVNRIYSLKRLVLEVLEGSFSISEFVEARRNSGREQDDMYVAILYVQSVNRKRPEVEAWAETRLRDLEGQLGAKALRTLFSFELRRGRKDLAAGWAEAASRLSPATAGDCFIAAKLATHAKLYDKAREILCHGLSIAPSNAALKQELASLA
;
A
#
# COMPACT_ATOMS: atom_id res chain seq x y z
N MET A 1 10.40 -14.87 -22.82
CA MET A 1 11.37 -15.47 -21.87
C MET A 1 11.95 -14.35 -21.04
N ARG A 2 12.07 -14.53 -19.71
CA ARG A 2 12.61 -13.50 -18.81
C ARG A 2 14.15 -13.53 -18.85
N SER A 3 14.79 -12.38 -19.04
CA SER A 3 16.26 -12.22 -19.02
C SER A 3 16.70 -11.14 -18.04
N VAL A 4 17.91 -11.26 -17.51
CA VAL A 4 18.60 -10.18 -16.81
C VAL A 4 19.34 -9.36 -17.87
N ILE A 5 19.07 -8.05 -17.94
CA ILE A 5 19.71 -7.15 -18.91
C ILE A 5 20.66 -6.14 -18.26
N TYR A 6 20.58 -6.01 -16.94
CA TYR A 6 21.52 -5.26 -16.11
C TYR A 6 21.60 -5.90 -14.74
N ASP A 7 22.81 -6.08 -14.23
CA ASP A 7 23.09 -6.67 -12.92
C ASP A 7 24.12 -5.79 -12.20
N GLY A 8 23.62 -4.76 -11.51
CA GLY A 8 24.43 -3.79 -10.77
C GLY A 8 24.54 -4.11 -9.28
N ASP A 9 25.15 -3.20 -8.53
CA ASP A 9 25.39 -3.34 -7.08
C ASP A 9 24.17 -2.92 -6.23
N ASP A 10 23.35 -2.00 -6.74
CA ASP A 10 22.20 -1.42 -6.04
C ASP A 10 20.86 -1.86 -6.64
N LEU A 11 20.81 -2.16 -7.93
CA LEU A 11 19.63 -2.65 -8.62
C LEU A 11 19.97 -3.65 -9.73
N CYS A 12 18.99 -4.45 -10.12
CA CYS A 12 19.05 -5.23 -11.35
C CYS A 12 17.82 -4.97 -12.22
N ILE A 13 17.95 -5.24 -13.51
CA ILE A 13 16.90 -5.00 -14.49
C ILE A 13 16.57 -6.29 -15.21
N LEU A 14 15.30 -6.67 -15.11
CA LEU A 14 14.75 -7.85 -15.77
C LEU A 14 13.90 -7.42 -16.96
N LEU A 15 14.01 -8.16 -18.07
CA LEU A 15 13.19 -7.95 -19.27
C LEU A 15 12.39 -9.21 -19.59
N SER A 16 11.09 -9.05 -19.76
CA SER A 16 10.19 -10.05 -20.31
C SER A 16 9.56 -9.48 -21.56
N SER A 17 10.13 -9.78 -22.73
CA SER A 17 9.69 -9.23 -24.02
C SER A 17 9.35 -10.31 -25.03
N HIS A 18 8.29 -10.05 -25.81
CA HIS A 18 7.87 -10.82 -26.97
C HIS A 18 7.76 -9.93 -28.23
N GLY A 19 8.35 -8.72 -28.19
CA GLY A 19 8.27 -7.75 -29.28
C GLY A 19 6.93 -7.01 -29.36
N ALA A 20 6.24 -6.84 -28.23
CA ALA A 20 4.99 -6.08 -28.19
C ALA A 20 5.21 -4.58 -28.45
N ASP A 21 4.20 -3.92 -29.00
CA ASP A 21 4.13 -2.46 -29.19
C ASP A 21 3.74 -1.71 -27.90
N LYS A 22 3.44 -2.46 -26.83
CA LYS A 22 3.06 -1.98 -25.52
C LYS A 22 4.03 -2.49 -24.46
N GLY A 23 4.29 -1.67 -23.46
CA GLY A 23 5.20 -2.00 -22.38
C GLY A 23 4.77 -1.46 -21.02
N VAL A 24 5.21 -2.14 -19.96
CA VAL A 24 5.12 -1.65 -18.59
C VAL A 24 6.51 -1.65 -17.97
N ILE A 25 6.86 -0.54 -17.33
CA ILE A 25 8.09 -0.43 -16.53
C ILE A 25 7.70 -0.45 -15.06
N THR A 26 8.17 -1.45 -14.33
CA THR A 26 7.75 -1.68 -12.94
C THR A 26 8.88 -1.39 -11.96
N PHE A 27 8.50 -0.92 -10.78
CA PHE A 27 9.41 -0.55 -9.71
C PHE A 27 9.06 -1.33 -8.44
N GLY A 28 10.04 -2.07 -7.92
CA GLY A 28 9.92 -2.80 -6.65
C GLY A 28 9.48 -1.93 -5.46
N SER A 29 8.49 -2.40 -4.71
CA SER A 29 8.16 -1.83 -3.40
C SER A 29 9.27 -2.04 -2.37
N TRP A 30 9.13 -1.42 -1.20
CA TRP A 30 10.00 -1.69 -0.06
C TRP A 30 10.04 -3.19 0.25
N LEU A 31 11.24 -3.74 0.42
CA LEU A 31 11.48 -5.16 0.63
C LEU A 31 11.84 -5.42 2.09
N ARG A 32 11.07 -6.27 2.77
CA ARG A 32 11.42 -6.78 4.10
C ARG A 32 12.69 -7.62 4.08
N GLN A 33 12.91 -8.35 2.96
CA GLN A 33 14.08 -9.16 2.70
C GLN A 33 14.62 -8.77 1.32
N PRO A 34 15.47 -7.73 1.23
CA PRO A 34 16.03 -7.26 -0.03
C PRO A 34 16.82 -8.34 -0.77
N LEU A 35 17.09 -8.15 -2.07
CA LEU A 35 17.90 -9.11 -2.84
C LEU A 35 19.33 -9.21 -2.28
N GLN A 36 19.88 -8.08 -1.82
CA GLN A 36 21.26 -7.94 -1.33
C GLN A 36 22.24 -8.46 -2.39
N ASP A 37 23.13 -9.37 -2.03
CA ASP A 37 24.20 -9.88 -2.91
C ASP A 37 23.77 -11.15 -3.68
N ARG A 38 22.50 -11.56 -3.57
CA ARG A 38 21.97 -12.70 -4.34
C ARG A 38 22.00 -12.39 -5.84
N PRO A 39 22.18 -13.40 -6.72
CA PRO A 39 22.25 -13.17 -8.16
C PRO A 39 20.94 -12.58 -8.70
N ALA A 40 21.01 -11.73 -9.72
CA ALA A 40 19.82 -11.12 -10.34
C ALA A 40 18.83 -12.14 -10.91
N THR A 41 19.28 -13.35 -11.23
CA THR A 41 18.42 -14.47 -11.66
C THR A 41 17.40 -14.90 -10.59
N ALA A 42 17.70 -14.66 -9.31
CA ALA A 42 16.80 -14.90 -8.18
C ALA A 42 15.80 -13.75 -7.94
N ALA A 43 15.96 -12.62 -8.63
CA ALA A 43 15.08 -11.47 -8.49
C ALA A 43 13.68 -11.74 -9.07
N LYS A 44 12.70 -11.00 -8.56
CA LYS A 44 11.33 -10.98 -9.07
C LYS A 44 10.86 -9.54 -9.21
N GLY A 45 10.36 -9.21 -10.40
CA GLY A 45 9.78 -7.91 -10.68
C GLY A 45 8.49 -7.66 -9.91
N PHE A 46 8.15 -6.38 -9.72
CA PHE A 46 6.84 -6.02 -9.18
C PHE A 46 5.75 -6.34 -10.21
N GLY A 47 4.92 -7.34 -9.94
CA GLY A 47 3.94 -7.84 -10.91
C GLY A 47 4.55 -8.67 -12.05
N ASP A 48 5.71 -9.31 -11.82
CA ASP A 48 6.38 -10.21 -12.79
C ASP A 48 5.41 -11.22 -13.43
N GLY A 49 5.30 -11.15 -14.78
CA GLY A 49 4.51 -12.03 -15.63
C GLY A 49 3.02 -11.70 -15.72
N VAL A 50 2.53 -10.65 -15.06
CA VAL A 50 1.10 -10.31 -14.99
C VAL A 50 0.56 -9.81 -16.33
N PHE A 51 1.37 -9.11 -17.11
CA PHE A 51 1.01 -8.39 -18.33
C PHE A 51 1.52 -9.08 -19.60
N VAL A 52 2.57 -9.90 -19.53
CA VAL A 52 3.10 -10.65 -20.67
C VAL A 52 2.01 -11.42 -21.44
N ASN A 53 1.14 -12.12 -20.71
CA ASN A 53 0.02 -12.90 -21.30
C ASN A 53 -1.08 -12.03 -21.93
N ARG A 54 -0.94 -10.71 -21.90
CA ARG A 54 -1.83 -9.72 -22.52
C ARG A 54 -1.14 -8.94 -23.64
N GLY A 55 0.01 -9.41 -24.13
CA GLY A 55 0.75 -8.76 -25.21
C GLY A 55 1.37 -7.44 -24.77
N VAL A 56 1.86 -7.36 -23.53
CA VAL A 56 2.56 -6.21 -22.99
C VAL A 56 3.93 -6.67 -22.51
N ASP A 57 4.99 -6.09 -23.05
CA ASP A 57 6.36 -6.36 -22.60
C ASP A 57 6.58 -5.75 -21.20
N GLU A 58 7.42 -6.38 -20.38
CA GLU A 58 7.68 -5.93 -19.01
C GLU A 58 9.17 -5.63 -18.80
N LEU A 59 9.47 -4.45 -18.28
CA LEU A 59 10.80 -4.07 -17.79
C LEU A 59 10.71 -3.87 -16.27
N HIS A 60 11.44 -4.66 -15.50
CA HIS A 60 11.40 -4.57 -14.04
C HIS A 60 12.68 -3.96 -13.48
N ILE A 61 12.55 -2.82 -12.81
CA ILE A 61 13.63 -2.21 -12.02
C ILE A 61 13.52 -2.76 -10.59
N VAL A 62 14.42 -3.69 -10.26
CA VAL A 62 14.39 -4.41 -8.99
C VAL A 62 15.52 -3.92 -8.08
N PRO A 63 15.21 -3.23 -6.98
CA PRO A 63 16.23 -2.75 -6.06
C PRO A 63 16.84 -3.92 -5.27
N ARG A 64 18.16 -3.92 -5.10
CA ARG A 64 18.89 -4.86 -4.24
C ARG A 64 18.78 -4.50 -2.77
N ARG A 65 18.64 -3.22 -2.47
CA ARG A 65 18.47 -2.63 -1.13
C ARG A 65 17.37 -1.57 -1.15
N ASN A 66 16.81 -1.20 -0.02
CA ASN A 66 15.78 -0.15 0.05
C ASN A 66 16.43 1.25 -0.01
N HIS A 67 17.07 1.58 -1.13
CA HIS A 67 17.74 2.86 -1.37
C HIS A 67 16.79 3.93 -1.94
N TRP A 68 15.49 3.67 -2.01
CA TRP A 68 14.46 4.62 -2.46
C TRP A 68 14.72 5.23 -3.84
N TYR A 69 15.37 4.47 -4.72
CA TYR A 69 15.81 4.93 -6.05
C TYR A 69 16.77 6.14 -6.00
N GLN A 70 17.43 6.36 -4.85
CA GLN A 70 18.55 7.28 -4.66
C GLN A 70 19.88 6.55 -4.88
N SER A 71 20.10 6.07 -6.10
CA SER A 71 21.34 5.38 -6.51
C SER A 71 21.82 5.91 -7.85
N ALA A 72 23.14 5.98 -8.04
CA ALA A 72 23.76 6.37 -9.31
C ALA A 72 23.37 5.43 -10.46
N GLU A 73 23.05 4.16 -10.16
CA GLU A 73 22.61 3.16 -11.15
C GLU A 73 21.26 3.52 -11.80
N MET A 74 20.51 4.49 -11.24
CA MET A 74 19.31 5.00 -11.88
C MET A 74 19.58 5.68 -13.22
N ALA A 75 20.80 6.17 -13.48
CA ALA A 75 21.17 6.69 -14.79
C ALA A 75 21.13 5.59 -15.87
N GLU A 76 21.58 4.38 -15.53
CA GLU A 76 21.54 3.22 -16.43
C GLU A 76 20.11 2.67 -16.55
N ALA A 77 19.34 2.66 -15.46
CA ALA A 77 17.92 2.33 -15.50
C ALA A 77 17.15 3.29 -16.43
N GLU A 78 17.41 4.60 -16.37
CA GLU A 78 16.82 5.59 -17.29
C GLU A 78 17.20 5.30 -18.75
N ARG A 79 18.49 5.00 -19.02
CA ARG A 79 18.97 4.70 -20.37
C ARG A 79 18.26 3.49 -20.98
N LEU A 80 18.17 2.39 -20.22
CA LEU A 80 17.50 1.17 -20.66
C LEU A 80 15.98 1.35 -20.77
N ALA A 81 15.37 2.06 -19.84
CA ALA A 81 13.95 2.41 -19.87
C ALA A 81 13.59 3.27 -21.09
N ARG A 82 14.44 4.24 -21.47
CA ARG A 82 14.27 5.05 -22.67
C ARG A 82 14.37 4.22 -23.95
N SER A 83 15.33 3.29 -24.01
CA SER A 83 15.43 2.34 -25.13
C SER A 83 14.23 1.40 -25.20
N PHE A 84 13.66 1.02 -24.06
CA PHE A 84 12.46 0.19 -24.01
C PHE A 84 11.23 0.95 -24.51
N ALA A 85 11.09 2.22 -24.11
CA ALA A 85 9.98 3.09 -24.49
C ALA A 85 10.08 3.64 -25.93
N SER A 86 11.26 3.65 -26.57
CA SER A 86 11.43 4.24 -27.90
C SER A 86 10.62 3.56 -29.02
N SER A 87 10.20 2.31 -28.81
CA SER A 87 9.41 1.54 -29.77
C SER A 87 8.06 1.09 -29.22
N ARG A 88 7.63 1.63 -28.07
CA ARG A 88 6.45 1.13 -27.34
C ARG A 88 5.65 2.26 -26.73
N LYS A 89 4.33 2.08 -26.65
CA LYS A 89 3.51 2.82 -25.68
C LYS A 89 3.80 2.23 -24.30
N VAL A 90 4.17 3.08 -23.32
CA VAL A 90 4.64 2.61 -22.01
C VAL A 90 3.86 3.27 -20.88
N VAL A 91 3.65 2.51 -19.80
CA VAL A 91 3.22 3.02 -18.49
C VAL A 91 4.24 2.61 -17.43
N THR A 92 4.51 3.48 -16.46
CA THR A 92 5.33 3.15 -15.29
C THR A 92 4.43 2.76 -14.12
N TYR A 93 4.84 1.79 -13.31
CA TYR A 93 3.96 1.18 -12.30
C TYR A 93 4.71 0.77 -11.04
N GLY A 94 4.20 1.14 -9.87
CA GLY A 94 4.80 0.75 -8.60
C GLY A 94 3.96 1.11 -7.38
N SER A 95 4.37 0.60 -6.23
CA SER A 95 3.72 0.85 -4.94
C SER A 95 4.73 1.22 -3.85
N SER A 96 4.38 2.16 -2.96
CA SER A 96 5.24 2.64 -1.87
C SER A 96 6.53 3.27 -2.42
N MET A 97 7.69 2.78 -2.01
CA MET A 97 8.99 3.08 -2.64
C MET A 97 8.95 2.94 -4.16
N GLY A 98 8.34 1.87 -4.67
CA GLY A 98 8.16 1.65 -6.10
C GLY A 98 7.23 2.67 -6.76
N GLY A 99 6.27 3.22 -6.02
CA GLY A 99 5.39 4.28 -6.51
C GLY A 99 6.16 5.57 -6.77
N TYR A 100 7.15 5.89 -5.93
CA TYR A 100 8.08 6.99 -6.18
C TYR A 100 8.93 6.73 -7.42
N GLY A 101 9.52 5.53 -7.55
CA GLY A 101 10.29 5.15 -8.74
C GLY A 101 9.48 5.25 -10.04
N ALA A 102 8.21 4.83 -10.01
CA ALA A 102 7.31 4.96 -11.16
C ALA A 102 7.06 6.44 -11.52
N ALA A 103 6.74 7.28 -10.55
CA ALA A 103 6.56 8.72 -10.78
C ALA A 103 7.86 9.39 -11.31
N LEU A 104 9.01 9.04 -10.73
CA LEU A 104 10.32 9.55 -11.17
C LEU A 104 10.62 9.19 -12.62
N MET A 105 10.42 7.93 -13.01
CA MET A 105 10.64 7.48 -14.38
C MET A 105 9.62 8.06 -15.36
N SER A 106 8.38 8.28 -14.91
CA SER A 106 7.37 9.01 -15.68
C SER A 106 7.83 10.42 -16.04
N ALA A 107 8.36 11.17 -15.06
CA ALA A 107 8.97 12.49 -15.29
C ALA A 107 10.14 12.45 -16.29
N GLN A 108 10.99 11.41 -16.21
CA GLN A 108 12.18 11.29 -17.06
C GLN A 108 11.87 10.90 -18.51
N LEU A 109 10.81 10.11 -18.74
CA LEU A 109 10.46 9.57 -20.05
C LEU A 109 9.29 10.28 -20.73
N GLY A 110 8.49 11.05 -19.98
CA GLY A 110 7.26 11.67 -20.50
C GLY A 110 6.14 10.65 -20.75
N VAL A 111 6.06 9.60 -19.92
CA VAL A 111 5.04 8.53 -20.01
C VAL A 111 4.14 8.52 -18.78
N PRO A 112 2.89 8.00 -18.83
CA PRO A 112 2.03 7.97 -17.65
C PRO A 112 2.56 7.04 -16.55
N ALA A 113 2.28 7.39 -15.29
CA ALA A 113 2.51 6.56 -14.11
C ALA A 113 1.21 6.04 -13.50
N VAL A 114 1.29 4.86 -12.91
CA VAL A 114 0.37 4.35 -11.89
C VAL A 114 1.16 4.21 -10.60
N ALA A 115 1.05 5.24 -9.74
CA ALA A 115 1.76 5.32 -8.47
C ALA A 115 0.81 5.02 -7.31
N LEU A 116 1.05 3.93 -6.58
CA LEU A 116 0.20 3.50 -5.46
C LEU A 116 0.89 3.83 -4.13
N ALA A 117 0.23 4.59 -3.26
CA ALA A 117 0.76 5.09 -1.99
C ALA A 117 2.24 5.55 -2.08
N PRO A 118 2.64 6.37 -3.09
CA PRO A 118 4.04 6.74 -3.24
C PRO A 118 4.50 7.61 -2.07
N GLN A 119 5.76 7.44 -1.68
CA GLN A 119 6.41 8.31 -0.69
C GLN A 119 7.48 9.15 -1.38
N PHE A 120 7.29 10.47 -1.38
CA PHE A 120 8.04 11.41 -2.21
C PHE A 120 9.51 11.54 -1.80
N SER A 121 9.78 11.65 -0.51
CA SER A 121 11.12 11.86 0.02
C SER A 121 11.27 11.25 1.40
N LEU A 122 12.50 10.87 1.73
CA LEU A 122 12.95 10.54 3.09
C LEU A 122 13.99 11.53 3.64
N ASP A 123 14.34 12.55 2.87
CA ASP A 123 15.25 13.60 3.32
C ASP A 123 14.64 14.33 4.53
N ALA A 124 15.32 14.28 5.67
CA ALA A 124 14.87 14.92 6.90
C ALA A 124 14.74 16.45 6.77
N GLY A 125 15.43 17.08 5.82
CA GLY A 125 15.25 18.50 5.49
C GLY A 125 13.89 18.82 4.84
N ILE A 126 13.29 17.83 4.15
CA ILE A 126 11.99 17.96 3.49
C ILE A 126 10.88 17.37 4.37
N VAL A 127 11.14 16.21 4.98
CA VAL A 127 10.16 15.41 5.73
C VAL A 127 10.63 15.09 7.15
N PRO A 128 10.85 16.09 8.03
CA PRO A 128 11.35 15.85 9.40
C PRO A 128 10.40 15.00 10.27
N TRP A 129 9.14 14.85 9.83
CA TRP A 129 8.11 14.02 10.47
C TRP A 129 8.11 12.55 10.01
N GLU A 130 8.90 12.18 9.00
CA GLU A 130 8.97 10.82 8.49
C GLU A 130 10.01 10.00 9.26
N THR A 131 9.55 9.17 10.20
CA THR A 131 10.44 8.36 11.06
C THR A 131 10.38 6.87 10.77
N ARG A 132 9.57 6.42 9.79
CA ARG A 132 9.34 5.00 9.53
C ARG A 132 10.55 4.28 8.94
N TRP A 133 11.40 5.01 8.21
CA TRP A 133 12.45 4.44 7.36
C TRP A 133 13.87 4.84 7.79
N ARG A 134 14.10 5.02 9.10
CA ARG A 134 15.39 5.50 9.63
C ARG A 134 16.59 4.63 9.24
N GLU A 135 16.40 3.31 9.12
CA GLU A 135 17.44 2.38 8.66
C GLU A 135 17.79 2.63 7.20
N ASP A 136 16.78 2.82 6.35
CA ASP A 136 16.94 3.06 4.93
C ASP A 136 17.64 4.40 4.66
N VAL A 137 17.25 5.46 5.39
CA VAL A 137 17.87 6.79 5.28
C VAL A 137 19.39 6.73 5.54
N ARG A 138 19.85 5.90 6.47
CA ARG A 138 21.28 5.77 6.77
C ARG A 138 22.10 5.12 5.65
N MET A 139 21.45 4.42 4.73
CA MET A 139 22.10 3.82 3.56
C MET A 139 22.12 4.75 2.35
N ILE A 140 21.37 5.86 2.39
CA ILE A 140 21.30 6.83 1.29
C ILE A 140 22.35 7.92 1.55
N GLU A 141 23.38 7.95 0.72
CA GLU A 141 24.46 8.93 0.85
C GLU A 141 24.00 10.35 0.50
N ASN A 142 23.22 10.48 -0.57
CA ASN A 142 22.75 11.77 -1.08
C ASN A 142 21.30 11.64 -1.58
N PHE A 143 20.45 12.58 -1.19
CA PHE A 143 19.11 12.71 -1.74
C PHE A 143 19.12 13.63 -2.96
N ASP A 144 18.74 13.12 -4.11
CA ASP A 144 18.52 13.91 -5.31
C ASP A 144 17.10 14.52 -5.26
N THR A 145 17.00 15.68 -4.63
CA THR A 145 15.72 16.40 -4.42
C THR A 145 15.12 16.95 -5.71
N ASP A 146 15.95 17.15 -6.74
CA ASP A 146 15.55 17.77 -7.99
C ASP A 146 15.17 16.74 -9.07
N ALA A 147 15.46 15.46 -8.83
CA ALA A 147 15.26 14.36 -9.79
C ALA A 147 13.87 14.35 -10.43
N MET A 148 12.82 14.61 -9.65
CA MET A 148 11.41 14.59 -10.09
C MET A 148 11.06 15.73 -11.04
N THR A 149 11.79 16.86 -11.00
CA THR A 149 11.49 18.06 -11.80
C THR A 149 12.49 18.32 -12.93
N ARG A 150 13.65 17.64 -12.90
CA ARG A 150 14.78 17.87 -13.81
C ARG A 150 14.44 17.82 -15.30
N ARG A 151 13.59 16.87 -15.73
CA ARG A 151 13.25 16.68 -17.16
C ARG A 151 11.84 17.14 -17.53
N GLY A 152 10.92 17.10 -16.59
CA GLY A 152 9.52 17.45 -16.79
C GLY A 152 8.65 16.89 -15.65
N PRO A 153 7.41 17.34 -15.52
CA PRO A 153 6.53 16.85 -14.47
C PRO A 153 6.01 15.44 -14.80
N ALA A 154 6.06 14.53 -13.83
CA ALA A 154 5.41 13.22 -13.94
C ALA A 154 3.91 13.37 -14.23
N SER A 155 3.32 12.44 -14.96
CA SER A 155 1.88 12.46 -15.31
C SER A 155 1.25 11.08 -15.09
N GLY A 156 -0.07 10.97 -15.22
CA GLY A 156 -0.81 9.73 -14.92
C GLY A 156 -1.59 9.84 -13.61
N TYR A 157 -1.55 8.80 -12.77
CA TYR A 157 -2.45 8.65 -11.62
C TYR A 157 -1.70 8.27 -10.34
N LEU A 158 -2.03 8.96 -9.26
CA LEU A 158 -1.53 8.72 -7.91
C LEU A 158 -2.68 8.28 -7.02
N PHE A 159 -2.63 7.03 -6.55
CA PHE A 159 -3.63 6.46 -5.65
C PHE A 159 -3.11 6.50 -4.22
N TYR A 160 -3.89 7.03 -3.27
CA TYR A 160 -3.45 7.18 -1.89
C TYR A 160 -4.63 7.23 -0.91
N ASP A 161 -4.42 6.89 0.35
CA ASP A 161 -5.40 7.10 1.41
C ASP A 161 -5.27 8.50 2.04
N PRO A 162 -6.24 9.41 1.84
CA PRO A 162 -6.17 10.74 2.47
C PRO A 162 -6.36 10.69 3.99
N PHE A 163 -6.79 9.56 4.57
CA PHE A 163 -7.00 9.42 6.01
C PHE A 163 -5.80 8.81 6.75
N THR A 164 -4.79 8.35 6.02
CA THR A 164 -3.52 7.89 6.62
C THR A 164 -2.54 9.05 6.62
N ALA A 165 -2.39 9.72 7.77
CA ALA A 165 -1.76 11.04 7.86
C ALA A 165 -0.35 11.13 7.24
N LEU A 166 0.54 10.17 7.52
CA LEU A 166 1.91 10.20 6.99
C LEU A 166 1.94 9.96 5.47
N ASP A 167 1.13 9.02 4.97
CA ASP A 167 0.97 8.74 3.54
C ASP A 167 0.33 9.91 2.78
N ALA A 168 -0.68 10.55 3.36
CA ALA A 168 -1.29 11.75 2.80
C ALA A 168 -0.30 12.92 2.72
N LYS A 169 0.52 13.12 3.75
CA LYS A 169 1.60 14.12 3.71
C LYS A 169 2.62 13.83 2.61
N GLN A 170 3.05 12.57 2.49
CA GLN A 170 3.95 12.13 1.43
C GLN A 170 3.35 12.36 0.02
N ALA A 171 2.10 11.93 -0.20
CA ALA A 171 1.40 12.12 -1.47
C ALA A 171 1.27 13.61 -1.83
N ASN A 172 0.99 14.48 -0.86
CA ASN A 172 0.81 15.91 -1.10
C ASN A 172 2.07 16.62 -1.60
N LEU A 173 3.27 16.09 -1.33
CA LEU A 173 4.52 16.65 -1.86
C LEU A 173 4.58 16.60 -3.39
N PHE A 174 3.86 15.67 -4.03
CA PHE A 174 3.77 15.58 -5.49
C PHE A 174 2.96 16.72 -6.15
N ARG A 175 2.10 17.44 -5.40
CA ARG A 175 1.15 18.42 -5.97
C ARG A 175 1.82 19.65 -6.59
N GLY A 176 3.04 20.00 -6.18
CA GLY A 176 3.77 21.17 -6.67
C GLY A 176 4.81 20.86 -7.75
N CYS A 177 5.09 19.57 -8.00
CA CYS A 177 6.21 19.14 -8.82
C CYS A 177 5.83 18.06 -9.85
N SER A 178 4.54 17.75 -9.99
CA SER A 178 4.02 16.77 -10.94
C SER A 178 2.64 17.16 -11.47
N ASN A 179 2.27 16.58 -12.60
CA ASN A 179 0.96 16.62 -13.22
C ASN A 179 0.16 15.32 -12.93
N LEU A 180 0.47 14.62 -11.84
CA LEU A 180 -0.25 13.41 -11.45
C LEU A 180 -1.69 13.74 -11.05
N THR A 181 -2.63 12.97 -11.55
CA THR A 181 -4.02 13.04 -11.12
C THR A 181 -4.19 12.24 -9.83
N PHE A 182 -4.58 12.92 -8.76
CA PHE A 182 -4.75 12.31 -7.45
C PHE A 182 -6.09 11.57 -7.36
N VAL A 183 -6.05 10.26 -7.13
CA VAL A 183 -7.20 9.37 -7.00
C VAL A 183 -7.31 8.89 -5.55
N PRO A 184 -8.17 9.49 -4.71
CA PRO A 184 -8.32 9.08 -3.33
C PRO A 184 -8.80 7.63 -3.21
N CYS A 185 -8.17 6.88 -2.32
CA CYS A 185 -8.54 5.52 -1.91
C CYS A 185 -8.83 5.53 -0.40
N PRO A 186 -9.98 6.09 0.03
CA PRO A 186 -10.29 6.24 1.45
C PRO A 186 -10.19 4.93 2.20
N PHE A 187 -9.55 5.01 3.37
CA PHE A 187 -9.45 3.94 4.36
C PHE A 187 -8.65 2.73 3.89
N SER A 188 -7.81 2.92 2.87
CA SER A 188 -6.95 1.86 2.35
C SER A 188 -5.65 1.66 3.14
N GLY A 189 -5.29 2.61 4.01
CA GLY A 189 -3.99 2.60 4.66
C GLY A 189 -2.84 2.79 3.65
N HIS A 190 -1.63 2.38 4.05
CA HIS A 190 -0.48 2.27 3.14
C HIS A 190 -0.65 1.13 2.11
N ALA A 191 -1.47 0.12 2.42
CA ALA A 191 -1.70 -1.04 1.55
C ALA A 191 -2.69 -0.74 0.41
N THR A 192 -2.62 0.47 -0.18
CA THR A 192 -3.50 0.92 -1.26
C THR A 192 -3.49 -0.04 -2.45
N SER A 193 -2.34 -0.62 -2.79
CA SER A 193 -2.24 -1.62 -3.86
C SER A 193 -3.11 -2.85 -3.63
N SER A 194 -3.15 -3.37 -2.40
CA SER A 194 -3.97 -4.53 -2.04
C SER A 194 -5.46 -4.24 -2.16
N LEU A 195 -5.87 -3.04 -1.74
CA LEU A 195 -7.25 -2.58 -1.92
C LEU A 195 -7.59 -2.49 -3.40
N VAL A 196 -6.81 -1.73 -4.18
CA VAL A 196 -7.05 -1.53 -5.62
C VAL A 196 -7.15 -2.86 -6.35
N ASN A 197 -6.26 -3.82 -6.03
CA ASN A 197 -6.30 -5.13 -6.65
C ASN A 197 -7.61 -5.87 -6.38
N ARG A 198 -8.12 -5.79 -5.15
CA ARG A 198 -9.36 -6.45 -4.74
C ARG A 198 -10.59 -5.85 -5.41
N ILE A 199 -10.66 -4.53 -5.57
CA ILE A 199 -11.88 -3.84 -6.00
C ILE A 199 -11.94 -3.53 -7.50
N TYR A 200 -10.78 -3.41 -8.14
CA TYR A 200 -10.68 -2.94 -9.53
C TYR A 200 -9.70 -3.76 -10.37
N SER A 201 -8.89 -4.64 -9.76
CA SER A 201 -7.74 -5.32 -10.36
C SER A 201 -6.61 -4.36 -10.77
N LEU A 202 -5.42 -4.59 -10.22
CA LEU A 202 -4.22 -3.81 -10.59
C LEU A 202 -3.88 -4.02 -12.07
N LYS A 203 -4.08 -5.24 -12.58
CA LYS A 203 -3.85 -5.56 -13.98
C LYS A 203 -4.78 -4.74 -14.89
N ARG A 204 -6.07 -4.68 -14.57
CA ARG A 204 -7.05 -3.88 -15.32
C ARG A 204 -6.65 -2.41 -15.30
N LEU A 205 -6.39 -1.85 -14.12
CA LEU A 205 -5.99 -0.45 -13.95
C LEU A 205 -4.79 -0.08 -14.84
N VAL A 206 -3.70 -0.85 -14.75
CA VAL A 206 -2.46 -0.55 -15.49
C VAL A 206 -2.70 -0.63 -17.00
N LEU A 207 -3.49 -1.62 -17.47
CA LEU A 207 -3.85 -1.72 -18.90
C LEU A 207 -4.74 -0.56 -19.36
N GLU A 208 -5.74 -0.16 -18.58
CA GLU A 208 -6.59 0.99 -18.92
C GLU A 208 -5.79 2.31 -18.97
N VAL A 209 -4.84 2.50 -18.07
CA VAL A 209 -3.94 3.68 -18.11
C VAL A 209 -3.01 3.60 -19.33
N LEU A 210 -2.48 2.42 -19.63
CA LEU A 210 -1.66 2.19 -20.81
C LEU A 210 -2.43 2.48 -22.11
N GLU A 211 -3.72 2.12 -22.17
CA GLU A 211 -4.56 2.42 -23.33
C GLU A 211 -5.08 3.86 -23.37
N GLY A 212 -5.08 4.56 -22.23
CA GLY A 212 -5.69 5.89 -22.12
C GLY A 212 -7.21 5.85 -21.92
N SER A 213 -7.75 4.72 -21.45
CA SER A 213 -9.18 4.49 -21.22
C SER A 213 -9.56 4.48 -19.73
N PHE A 214 -8.61 4.68 -18.81
CA PHE A 214 -8.90 4.65 -17.38
C PHE A 214 -9.90 5.75 -16.96
N SER A 215 -10.95 5.33 -16.26
CA SER A 215 -12.03 6.19 -15.77
C SER A 215 -11.98 6.35 -14.25
N ILE A 216 -11.69 7.56 -13.78
CA ILE A 216 -11.68 7.87 -12.35
C ILE A 216 -13.07 7.67 -11.75
N SER A 217 -14.15 8.01 -12.47
CA SER A 217 -15.52 7.87 -11.96
C SER A 217 -15.88 6.40 -11.74
N GLU A 218 -15.51 5.51 -12.68
CA GLU A 218 -15.72 4.06 -12.52
C GLU A 218 -14.93 3.52 -11.33
N PHE A 219 -13.67 3.93 -11.17
CA PHE A 219 -12.87 3.52 -10.03
C PHE A 219 -13.46 3.99 -8.70
N VAL A 220 -13.89 5.25 -8.62
CA VAL A 220 -14.50 5.83 -7.41
C VAL A 220 -15.81 5.13 -7.06
N GLU A 221 -16.63 4.80 -8.06
CA GLU A 221 -17.85 4.04 -7.87
C GLU A 221 -17.54 2.62 -7.37
N ALA A 222 -16.59 1.91 -8.00
CA ALA A 222 -16.13 0.60 -7.55
C ALA A 222 -15.63 0.64 -6.10
N ARG A 223 -14.86 1.67 -5.71
CA ARG A 223 -14.42 1.84 -4.32
C ARG A 223 -15.59 2.06 -3.36
N ARG A 224 -16.54 2.92 -3.74
CA ARG A 224 -17.70 3.23 -2.90
C ARG A 224 -18.58 2.00 -2.69
N ASN A 225 -18.89 1.26 -3.75
CA ASN A 225 -19.78 0.10 -3.70
C ASN A 225 -19.12 -1.04 -2.91
N SER A 226 -17.90 -1.43 -3.26
CA SER A 226 -17.13 -2.42 -2.50
C SER A 226 -16.93 -2.03 -1.04
N GLY A 227 -16.72 -0.73 -0.78
CA GLY A 227 -16.57 -0.18 0.57
C GLY A 227 -17.81 -0.38 1.43
N ARG A 228 -18.99 -0.08 0.86
CA ARG A 228 -20.28 -0.17 1.59
C ARG A 228 -20.74 -1.62 1.80
N GLU A 229 -20.42 -2.49 0.85
CA GLU A 229 -20.93 -3.86 0.83
C GLU A 229 -20.00 -4.86 1.50
N GLN A 230 -18.68 -4.74 1.32
CA GLN A 230 -17.73 -5.84 1.55
C GLN A 230 -16.50 -5.44 2.39
N ASP A 231 -16.47 -4.22 2.93
CA ASP A 231 -15.30 -3.68 3.62
C ASP A 231 -15.72 -3.12 4.99
N ASP A 232 -15.60 -3.97 6.01
CA ASP A 232 -15.91 -3.65 7.41
C ASP A 232 -15.11 -2.45 7.92
N MET A 233 -13.83 -2.35 7.54
CA MET A 233 -12.96 -1.22 7.86
C MET A 233 -13.46 0.08 7.24
N TYR A 234 -13.96 0.03 6.00
CA TYR A 234 -14.57 1.18 5.35
C TYR A 234 -15.78 1.68 6.13
N VAL A 235 -16.71 0.79 6.51
CA VAL A 235 -17.91 1.17 7.28
C VAL A 235 -17.52 1.71 8.67
N ALA A 236 -16.59 1.04 9.36
CA ALA A 236 -16.12 1.45 10.68
C ALA A 236 -15.48 2.84 10.66
N ILE A 237 -14.58 3.11 9.70
CA ILE A 237 -13.96 4.45 9.62
C ILE A 237 -14.95 5.48 9.08
N LEU A 238 -15.89 5.11 8.19
CA LEU A 238 -16.95 6.01 7.75
C LEU A 238 -17.83 6.46 8.91
N TYR A 239 -18.18 5.55 9.83
CA TYR A 239 -18.85 5.89 11.10
C TYR A 239 -18.02 6.88 11.93
N VAL A 240 -16.74 6.57 12.17
CA VAL A 240 -15.85 7.47 12.93
C VAL A 240 -15.79 8.87 12.31
N GLN A 241 -15.67 8.94 10.98
CA GLN A 241 -15.57 10.19 10.25
C GLN A 241 -16.90 10.96 10.21
N SER A 242 -18.04 10.26 10.09
CA SER A 242 -19.35 10.91 10.07
C SER A 242 -19.64 11.59 11.40
N VAL A 243 -19.34 10.94 12.54
CA VAL A 243 -19.55 11.59 13.83
C VAL A 243 -18.57 12.75 14.06
N ASN A 244 -17.28 12.56 13.76
CA ASN A 244 -16.27 13.63 13.91
C ASN A 244 -16.59 14.86 13.04
N ARG A 245 -17.18 14.65 11.86
CA ARG A 245 -17.55 15.72 10.92
C ARG A 245 -19.00 16.19 11.06
N LYS A 246 -19.74 15.71 12.07
CA LYS A 246 -21.14 16.04 12.32
C LYS A 246 -22.03 15.84 11.09
N ARG A 247 -21.97 14.63 10.50
CA ARG A 247 -22.76 14.22 9.32
C ARG A 247 -23.82 13.19 9.75
N PRO A 248 -24.95 13.63 10.34
CA PRO A 248 -25.91 12.74 11.00
C PRO A 248 -26.54 11.69 10.09
N GLU A 249 -26.79 12.02 8.82
CA GLU A 249 -27.34 11.06 7.84
C GLU A 249 -26.37 9.92 7.54
N VAL A 250 -25.07 10.24 7.42
CA VAL A 250 -24.02 9.25 7.16
C VAL A 250 -23.72 8.42 8.42
N GLU A 251 -23.80 9.05 9.59
CA GLU A 251 -23.73 8.39 10.88
C GLU A 251 -24.84 7.35 11.04
N ALA A 252 -26.11 7.74 10.87
CA ALA A 252 -27.25 6.82 10.97
C ALA A 252 -27.16 5.65 9.96
N TRP A 253 -26.72 5.93 8.73
CA TRP A 253 -26.47 4.89 7.73
C TRP A 253 -25.37 3.91 8.18
N ALA A 254 -24.23 4.44 8.66
CA ALA A 254 -23.10 3.62 9.06
C ALA A 254 -23.42 2.80 10.32
N GLU A 255 -24.15 3.35 11.28
CA GLU A 255 -24.62 2.62 12.47
C GLU A 255 -25.51 1.44 12.10
N THR A 256 -26.51 1.67 11.23
CA THR A 256 -27.36 0.58 10.72
C THR A 256 -26.51 -0.50 10.07
N ARG A 257 -25.58 -0.11 9.20
CA ARG A 257 -24.70 -1.06 8.50
C ARG A 257 -23.78 -1.82 9.46
N LEU A 258 -23.27 -1.19 10.51
CA LEU A 258 -22.43 -1.86 11.52
C LEU A 258 -23.22 -2.92 12.30
N ARG A 259 -24.51 -2.68 12.60
CA ARG A 259 -25.38 -3.68 13.23
C ARG A 259 -25.61 -4.88 12.31
N ASP A 260 -25.88 -4.63 11.02
CA ASP A 260 -26.03 -5.71 10.03
C ASP A 260 -24.76 -6.57 9.89
N LEU A 261 -23.60 -5.98 10.19
CA LEU A 261 -22.28 -6.60 10.08
C LEU A 261 -21.70 -7.11 11.40
N GLU A 262 -22.38 -7.00 12.55
CA GLU A 262 -21.77 -7.17 13.88
C GLU A 262 -21.03 -8.52 14.07
N GLY A 263 -21.49 -9.60 13.41
CA GLY A 263 -20.83 -10.92 13.41
C GLY A 263 -19.78 -11.14 12.31
N GLN A 264 -19.60 -10.15 11.42
CA GLN A 264 -18.71 -10.19 10.26
C GLN A 264 -17.56 -9.17 10.36
N LEU A 265 -17.58 -8.29 11.36
CA LEU A 265 -16.52 -7.30 11.57
C LEU A 265 -15.22 -7.99 11.99
N GLY A 266 -14.13 -7.68 11.29
CA GLY A 266 -12.80 -8.14 11.63
C GLY A 266 -12.18 -7.38 12.80
N ALA A 267 -11.09 -7.96 13.34
CA ALA A 267 -10.41 -7.44 14.53
C ALA A 267 -9.97 -5.97 14.41
N LYS A 268 -9.53 -5.54 13.22
CA LYS A 268 -9.10 -4.15 12.97
C LYS A 268 -10.27 -3.16 12.99
N ALA A 269 -11.43 -3.55 12.45
CA ALA A 269 -12.63 -2.72 12.43
C ALA A 269 -13.14 -2.55 13.86
N LEU A 270 -13.26 -3.65 14.60
CA LEU A 270 -13.63 -3.64 16.01
C LEU A 270 -12.68 -2.82 16.88
N ARG A 271 -11.36 -2.93 16.69
CA ARG A 271 -10.38 -2.07 17.39
C ARG A 271 -10.60 -0.59 17.10
N THR A 272 -10.92 -0.26 15.85
CA THR A 272 -11.16 1.13 15.42
C THR A 272 -12.38 1.70 16.12
N LEU A 273 -13.49 0.96 16.10
CA LEU A 273 -14.75 1.31 16.78
C LEU A 273 -14.56 1.41 18.30
N PHE A 274 -13.98 0.38 18.91
CA PHE A 274 -13.65 0.35 20.33
C PHE A 274 -12.85 1.58 20.76
N SER A 275 -11.73 1.85 20.08
CA SER A 275 -10.83 2.96 20.45
C SER A 275 -11.52 4.31 20.27
N PHE A 276 -12.39 4.43 19.27
CA PHE A 276 -13.15 5.63 19.03
C PHE A 276 -14.16 5.89 20.15
N GLU A 277 -15.01 4.89 20.46
CA GLU A 277 -16.02 4.99 21.51
C GLU A 277 -15.42 5.22 22.90
N LEU A 278 -14.29 4.59 23.20
CA LEU A 278 -13.57 4.81 24.44
C LEU A 278 -13.10 6.26 24.59
N ARG A 279 -12.51 6.86 23.54
CA ARG A 279 -12.02 8.26 23.57
C ARG A 279 -13.11 9.29 23.80
N ARG A 280 -14.35 8.98 23.42
CA ARG A 280 -15.52 9.85 23.58
C ARG A 280 -16.36 9.52 24.82
N GLY A 281 -15.85 8.65 25.69
CA GLY A 281 -16.49 8.31 26.97
C GLY A 281 -17.70 7.38 26.85
N ARG A 282 -17.96 6.79 25.68
CA ARG A 282 -19.07 5.86 25.43
C ARG A 282 -18.66 4.44 25.79
N LYS A 283 -18.44 4.21 27.09
CA LYS A 283 -17.88 2.97 27.63
C LYS A 283 -18.72 1.74 27.29
N ASP A 284 -20.05 1.86 27.30
CA ASP A 284 -20.96 0.75 27.00
C ASP A 284 -20.83 0.29 25.54
N LEU A 285 -20.75 1.24 24.59
CA LEU A 285 -20.52 0.92 23.18
C LEU A 285 -19.14 0.32 22.95
N ALA A 286 -18.11 0.86 23.61
CA ALA A 286 -16.77 0.29 23.56
C ALA A 286 -16.76 -1.16 24.10
N ALA A 287 -17.43 -1.43 25.21
CA ALA A 287 -17.55 -2.78 25.77
C ALA A 287 -18.21 -3.75 24.77
N GLY A 288 -19.28 -3.33 24.09
CA GLY A 288 -19.92 -4.12 23.04
C GLY A 288 -18.96 -4.52 21.90
N TRP A 289 -18.14 -3.59 21.41
CA TRP A 289 -17.13 -3.89 20.37
C TRP A 289 -16.03 -4.83 20.87
N ALA A 290 -15.62 -4.70 22.13
CA ALA A 290 -14.63 -5.58 22.73
C ALA A 290 -15.20 -7.00 22.94
N GLU A 291 -16.46 -7.12 23.31
CA GLU A 291 -17.17 -8.40 23.41
C GLU A 291 -17.31 -9.06 22.03
N ALA A 292 -17.69 -8.31 21.00
CA ALA A 292 -17.71 -8.81 19.62
C ALA A 292 -16.34 -9.34 19.17
N ALA A 293 -15.25 -8.66 19.55
CA ALA A 293 -13.90 -9.10 19.21
C ALA A 293 -13.52 -10.43 19.89
N SER A 294 -14.04 -10.68 21.10
CA SER A 294 -13.81 -11.93 21.84
C SER A 294 -14.45 -13.16 21.19
N ARG A 295 -15.41 -12.96 20.27
CA ARG A 295 -16.08 -14.02 19.52
C ARG A 295 -15.40 -14.37 18.20
N LEU A 296 -14.33 -13.64 17.83
CA LEU A 296 -13.62 -13.88 16.58
C LEU A 296 -12.77 -15.14 16.64
N SER A 297 -12.65 -15.79 15.47
CA SER A 297 -11.59 -16.76 15.18
C SER A 297 -10.73 -16.22 14.03
N PRO A 298 -9.75 -15.34 14.30
CA PRO A 298 -9.04 -14.65 13.23
C PRO A 298 -8.12 -15.58 12.43
N ALA A 299 -7.99 -15.32 11.14
CA ALA A 299 -7.14 -16.11 10.24
C ALA A 299 -5.64 -15.77 10.34
N THR A 300 -5.28 -14.68 11.03
CA THR A 300 -3.90 -14.22 11.14
C THR A 300 -3.47 -14.01 12.58
N ALA A 301 -2.20 -14.27 12.87
CA ALA A 301 -1.61 -14.03 14.18
C ALA A 301 -1.73 -12.55 14.63
N GLY A 302 -1.66 -11.60 13.69
CA GLY A 302 -1.82 -10.17 13.98
C GLY A 302 -3.25 -9.82 14.41
N ASP A 303 -4.26 -10.38 13.73
CA ASP A 303 -5.65 -10.16 14.11
C ASP A 303 -6.02 -10.90 15.40
N CYS A 304 -5.41 -12.07 15.66
CA CYS A 304 -5.50 -12.75 16.96
C CYS A 304 -4.98 -11.85 18.09
N PHE A 305 -3.81 -11.24 17.91
CA PHE A 305 -3.26 -10.31 18.90
C PHE A 305 -4.23 -9.15 19.17
N ILE A 306 -4.77 -8.52 18.13
CA ILE A 306 -5.73 -7.41 18.26
C ILE A 306 -7.00 -7.85 19.02
N ALA A 307 -7.61 -8.97 18.61
CA ALA A 307 -8.83 -9.48 19.21
C ALA A 307 -8.62 -9.86 20.69
N ALA A 308 -7.49 -10.49 21.02
CA ALA A 308 -7.13 -10.83 22.39
C ALA A 308 -6.97 -9.57 23.28
N LYS A 309 -6.30 -8.51 22.79
CA LYS A 309 -6.19 -7.24 23.55
C LYS A 309 -7.56 -6.65 23.88
N LEU A 310 -8.50 -6.71 22.95
CA LEU A 310 -9.86 -6.22 23.15
C LEU A 310 -10.61 -7.09 24.16
N ALA A 311 -10.53 -8.42 24.04
CA ALA A 311 -11.11 -9.35 25.00
C ALA A 311 -10.57 -9.13 26.43
N THR A 312 -9.26 -8.90 26.58
CA THR A 312 -8.65 -8.54 27.87
C THR A 312 -9.22 -7.23 28.41
N HIS A 313 -9.45 -6.22 27.58
CA HIS A 313 -10.09 -4.97 28.01
C HIS A 313 -11.53 -5.18 28.50
N ALA A 314 -12.26 -6.10 27.86
CA ALA A 314 -13.59 -6.54 28.31
C ALA A 314 -13.56 -7.48 29.53
N LYS A 315 -12.38 -7.75 30.11
CA LYS A 315 -12.17 -8.72 31.21
C LYS A 315 -12.57 -10.15 30.87
N LEU A 316 -12.61 -10.49 29.58
CA LEU A 316 -12.89 -11.84 29.07
C LEU A 316 -11.58 -12.63 28.92
N TYR A 317 -10.89 -12.84 30.05
CA TYR A 317 -9.53 -13.39 30.05
C TYR A 317 -9.43 -14.79 29.44
N ASP A 318 -10.42 -15.65 29.68
CA ASP A 318 -10.44 -17.00 29.09
C ASP A 318 -10.53 -16.95 27.56
N LYS A 319 -11.38 -16.07 27.02
CA LYS A 319 -11.47 -15.83 25.57
C LYS A 319 -10.19 -15.22 25.00
N ALA A 320 -9.58 -14.28 25.71
CA ALA A 320 -8.28 -13.73 25.31
C ALA A 320 -7.22 -14.84 25.21
N ARG A 321 -7.15 -15.76 26.19
CA ARG A 321 -6.24 -16.91 26.16
C ARG A 321 -6.52 -17.86 25.00
N GLU A 322 -7.79 -18.22 24.78
CA GLU A 322 -8.21 -19.06 23.63
C GLU A 322 -7.72 -18.46 22.30
N ILE A 323 -7.96 -17.16 22.08
CA ILE A 323 -7.55 -16.44 20.86
C ILE A 323 -6.03 -16.41 20.71
N LEU A 324 -5.28 -16.18 21.79
CA LEU A 324 -3.81 -16.16 21.74
C LEU A 324 -3.23 -17.54 21.42
N CYS A 325 -3.80 -18.60 22.00
CA CYS A 325 -3.42 -19.99 21.69
C CYS A 325 -3.69 -20.32 20.22
N HIS A 326 -4.85 -19.92 19.68
CA HIS A 326 -5.16 -20.03 18.26
C HIS A 326 -4.13 -19.27 17.39
N GLY A 327 -3.80 -18.02 17.76
CA GLY A 327 -2.77 -17.25 17.06
C GLY A 327 -1.38 -17.90 17.09
N LEU A 328 -1.02 -18.58 18.18
CA LEU A 328 0.23 -19.34 18.29
C LEU A 328 0.21 -20.63 17.47
N SER A 329 -0.96 -21.23 17.23
CA SER A 329 -1.07 -22.34 16.27
C SER A 329 -0.79 -21.90 14.84
N ILE A 330 -1.15 -20.65 14.48
CA ILE A 330 -0.88 -20.03 13.18
C ILE A 330 0.60 -19.60 13.07
N ALA A 331 1.16 -19.02 14.14
CA ALA A 331 2.52 -18.52 14.17
C ALA A 331 3.26 -18.91 15.48
N PRO A 332 3.78 -20.15 15.59
CA PRO A 332 4.34 -20.68 16.84
C PRO A 332 5.55 -19.92 17.40
N SER A 333 6.27 -19.18 16.55
CA SER A 333 7.44 -18.39 16.92
C SER A 333 7.12 -16.92 17.27
N ASN A 334 5.85 -16.50 17.23
CA ASN A 334 5.48 -15.11 17.45
C ASN A 334 5.68 -14.67 18.92
N ALA A 335 6.72 -13.90 19.18
CA ALA A 335 7.08 -13.44 20.52
C ALA A 335 6.02 -12.55 21.18
N ALA A 336 5.32 -11.70 20.41
CA ALA A 336 4.31 -10.80 20.94
C ALA A 336 3.08 -11.56 21.48
N LEU A 337 2.65 -12.62 20.77
CA LEU A 337 1.58 -13.49 21.24
C LEU A 337 1.97 -14.24 22.52
N LYS A 338 3.21 -14.76 22.59
CA LYS A 338 3.72 -15.45 23.79
C LYS A 338 3.77 -14.52 25.00
N GLN A 339 4.27 -13.30 24.80
CA GLN A 339 4.36 -12.30 25.85
C GLN A 339 2.98 -11.89 26.37
N GLU A 340 2.02 -11.64 25.47
CA GLU A 340 0.66 -11.30 25.88
C GLU A 340 -0.01 -12.46 26.62
N LEU A 341 0.17 -13.72 26.16
CA LEU A 341 -0.40 -14.89 26.82
C LEU A 341 0.17 -15.07 28.23
N ALA A 342 1.48 -14.89 28.40
CA ALA A 342 2.13 -14.94 29.71
C ALA A 342 1.63 -13.83 30.66
N SER A 343 1.23 -12.67 30.14
CA SER A 343 0.65 -11.60 30.97
C SER A 343 -0.77 -11.88 31.47
N LEU A 344 -1.43 -12.91 30.92
CA LEU A 344 -2.74 -13.37 31.34
C LEU A 344 -2.67 -14.61 32.25
N ALA A 345 -1.49 -15.16 32.52
CA ALA A 345 -1.31 -16.23 33.51
C ALA A 345 -1.29 -15.62 34.91
#